data_AF-A0A6I5RL19-F1
#
_entry.id   AF-A0A6I5RL19-F1
#
_cell.length_a   1.000
_cell.length_b   1.000
_cell.length_c   1.000
_cell.angle_alpha   90.00
_cell.angle_beta   90.00
_cell.angle_gamma   90.00
#
_symmetry.space_group_name_H-M   'P 1'
#
loop_
_entity.id
_entity.type
_entity.pdbx_description
1 polymer ?
#
loop_
_entity_poly.entity_id
_entity_poly.type
_entity_poly.pdbx_seq_one_letter_code
_entity_poly.pdbx_strand_id
1 'polypeptide(L)'
;TDLSEGFSPQQFIEVKEPVLLNSAADDSINQAVQILSNLASLKLKVQASREEALRVRTQIDKLFTDEVVSEEEITELKDGFKALKSFAQANLRYREARAQAEEARAVLDQALQSDSEKTTATAKR
;
A
#
# COMPACT_ATOMS: atom_id res chain seq x y z
N THR A 1 -2.14 64.70 -12.83
CA THR A 1 -2.13 63.42 -12.10
C THR A 1 -0.70 62.97 -12.00
N ASP A 2 -0.09 63.18 -10.85
CA ASP A 2 1.30 62.83 -10.55
C ASP A 2 1.30 61.42 -9.95
N LEU A 3 1.87 60.45 -10.66
CA LEU A 3 2.11 59.09 -10.18
C LEU A 3 3.62 58.87 -10.21
N SER A 4 4.29 59.41 -9.19
CA SER A 4 5.74 59.33 -9.04
C SER A 4 6.13 58.78 -7.67
N GLU A 5 5.52 57.66 -7.26
CA GLU A 5 6.08 56.79 -6.22
C GLU A 5 6.03 55.33 -6.69
N GLY A 6 6.87 55.03 -7.69
CA GLY A 6 7.21 53.66 -8.03
C GLY A 6 8.23 53.13 -7.03
N PHE A 7 7.93 51.99 -6.42
CA PHE A 7 8.75 51.19 -5.50
C PHE A 7 10.27 51.42 -5.62
N SER A 8 10.88 51.88 -4.53
CA SER A 8 12.34 52.01 -4.47
C SER A 8 13.01 50.64 -4.35
N PRO A 9 14.15 50.36 -5.00
CA PRO A 9 14.85 49.07 -4.92
C PRO A 9 15.23 48.62 -3.51
N GLN A 10 15.23 49.53 -2.53
CA GLN A 10 15.47 49.20 -1.11
C GLN A 10 14.23 48.65 -0.38
N GLN A 11 13.05 48.66 -1.01
CA GLN A 11 11.80 48.08 -0.49
C GLN A 11 11.55 46.65 -0.99
N PHE A 12 12.54 46.04 -1.66
CA PHE A 12 12.52 44.61 -1.91
C PHE A 12 12.60 43.87 -0.57
N ILE A 13 11.44 43.45 -0.07
CA ILE A 13 11.36 42.41 0.94
C ILE A 13 11.70 41.12 0.20
N GLU A 14 12.90 40.59 0.44
CA GLU A 14 13.24 39.23 0.03
C GLU A 14 12.29 38.29 0.76
N VAL A 15 11.21 37.91 0.08
CA VAL A 15 10.31 36.87 0.53
C VAL A 15 11.13 35.59 0.47
N LYS A 16 11.78 35.24 1.58
CA LYS A 16 12.34 33.90 1.75
C LYS A 16 11.15 32.96 1.63
N GLU A 17 11.07 32.27 0.50
CA GLU A 17 10.15 31.15 0.33
C GLU A 17 10.26 30.31 1.60
N PRO A 18 9.14 29.94 2.26
CA PRO A 18 9.22 29.06 3.39
C PRO A 18 9.94 27.82 2.89
N VAL A 19 11.17 27.61 3.38
CA VAL A 19 11.90 26.38 3.11
C VAL A 19 10.97 25.31 3.64
N LEU A 20 10.29 24.62 2.73
CA LEU A 20 9.58 23.40 3.04
C LEU A 20 10.70 22.44 3.44
N LEU A 21 11.07 22.47 4.71
CA LEU A 21 11.86 21.45 5.36
C LEU A 21 10.94 20.22 5.43
N ASN A 22 10.59 19.65 4.28
CA ASN A 22 10.20 18.26 4.20
C ASN A 22 11.45 17.52 4.63
N SER A 23 11.47 17.14 5.90
CA SER A 23 12.62 16.43 6.43
C SER A 23 12.67 15.08 5.71
N ALA A 24 13.87 14.53 5.50
CA ALA A 24 14.00 13.18 4.93
C ALA A 24 13.20 12.12 5.73
N ALA A 25 12.91 12.40 7.01
CA ALA A 25 12.02 11.61 7.84
C ALA A 25 10.55 11.67 7.37
N ASP A 26 10.03 12.85 7.03
CA ASP A 26 8.67 13.01 6.49
C ASP A 26 8.51 12.27 5.15
N ASP A 27 9.52 12.31 4.30
CA ASP A 27 9.54 11.55 3.04
C ASP A 27 9.51 10.04 3.28
N SER A 28 10.27 9.55 4.27
CA SER A 28 10.28 8.13 4.64
C SER A 28 8.93 7.65 5.22
N ILE A 29 8.25 8.52 5.99
CA ILE A 29 6.91 8.25 6.52
C ILE A 29 5.90 8.18 5.38
N ASN A 30 5.93 9.14 4.44
CA ASN A 30 5.06 9.14 3.27
C ASN A 30 5.24 7.88 2.42
N GLN A 31 6.49 7.47 2.17
CA GLN A 31 6.79 6.24 1.45
C GLN A 31 6.27 5.00 2.19
N ALA A 32 6.44 4.93 3.51
CA ALA A 32 5.95 3.82 4.31
C ALA A 32 4.42 3.69 4.24
N VAL A 33 3.68 4.80 4.37
CA VAL A 33 2.22 4.81 4.22
C VAL A 33 1.80 4.35 2.83
N GLN A 34 2.50 4.79 1.78
CA GLN A 34 2.19 4.39 0.41
C GLN A 34 2.39 2.87 0.19
N ILE A 35 3.46 2.29 0.73
CA ILE A 35 3.72 0.85 0.68
C ILE A 35 2.60 0.07 1.39
N LEU A 36 2.20 0.52 2.58
CA LEU A 36 1.11 -0.10 3.35
C LEU A 36 -0.25 0.02 2.65
N SER A 37 -0.53 1.15 2.01
CA SER A 37 -1.74 1.37 1.21
C SER A 37 -1.80 0.40 0.01
N ASN A 38 -0.67 0.22 -0.68
CA ASN A 38 -0.56 -0.77 -1.75
C ASN A 38 -0.80 -2.21 -1.21
N LEU A 39 -0.21 -2.57 -0.06
CA LEU A 39 -0.44 -3.86 0.57
C LEU A 39 -1.93 -4.07 0.89
N ALA A 40 -2.61 -3.07 1.45
CA ALA A 40 -4.03 -3.14 1.77
C ALA A 40 -4.88 -3.37 0.51
N SER A 41 -4.57 -2.65 -0.57
CA SER A 41 -5.22 -2.82 -1.87
C SER A 41 -5.02 -4.23 -2.45
N LEU A 42 -3.81 -4.79 -2.32
CA LEU A 42 -3.51 -6.15 -2.75
C LEU A 42 -4.24 -7.19 -1.87
N LYS A 43 -4.33 -6.96 -0.56
CA LYS A 43 -5.07 -7.83 0.36
C LYS A 43 -6.54 -7.96 -0.04
N LEU A 44 -7.20 -6.84 -0.38
CA LEU A 44 -8.57 -6.85 -0.87
C LEU A 44 -8.73 -7.66 -2.16
N LYS A 45 -7.80 -7.50 -3.12
CA LYS A 45 -7.82 -8.28 -4.38
C LYS A 45 -7.69 -9.78 -4.15
N VAL A 46 -6.82 -10.19 -3.22
CA VAL A 46 -6.67 -11.60 -2.83
C VAL A 46 -7.95 -12.11 -2.18
N GLN A 47 -8.55 -11.34 -1.26
CA GLN A 47 -9.77 -11.72 -0.57
C GLN A 47 -10.96 -11.89 -1.52
N ALA A 48 -11.10 -11.01 -2.51
CA ALA A 48 -12.22 -11.03 -3.46
C ALA A 48 -12.34 -12.33 -4.27
N SER A 49 -11.22 -13.02 -4.53
CA SER A 49 -11.19 -14.25 -5.34
C SER A 49 -10.86 -15.51 -4.53
N ARG A 50 -10.64 -15.38 -3.22
CA ARG A 50 -10.12 -16.47 -2.38
C ARG A 50 -11.07 -17.65 -2.29
N GLU A 51 -12.34 -17.40 -2.01
CA GLU A 51 -13.31 -18.47 -1.76
C GLU A 51 -13.52 -19.33 -3.01
N GLU A 52 -13.81 -18.68 -4.14
CA GLU A 52 -13.99 -19.34 -5.43
C GLU A 52 -12.73 -20.09 -5.87
N ALA A 53 -11.55 -19.46 -5.78
CA ALA A 53 -10.29 -20.10 -6.15
C ALA A 53 -9.97 -21.34 -5.30
N LEU A 54 -10.29 -21.31 -4.00
CA LEU A 54 -10.08 -22.48 -3.13
C LEU A 54 -11.04 -23.61 -3.46
N ARG A 55 -12.30 -23.31 -3.82
CA ARG A 55 -13.27 -24.30 -4.30
C ARG A 55 -12.75 -24.98 -5.57
N VAL A 56 -12.30 -24.19 -6.55
CA VAL A 56 -11.74 -24.70 -7.81
C VAL A 56 -10.49 -25.52 -7.54
N ARG A 57 -9.60 -25.07 -6.65
CA ARG A 57 -8.39 -25.81 -6.26
C ARG A 57 -8.72 -27.20 -5.70
N THR A 58 -9.80 -27.36 -4.94
CA THR A 58 -10.22 -28.69 -4.47
C THR A 58 -10.83 -29.55 -5.57
N GLN A 59 -11.49 -28.95 -6.56
CA GLN A 59 -12.02 -29.69 -7.72
C GLN A 59 -10.89 -30.17 -8.64
N ILE A 60 -9.76 -29.44 -8.71
CA ILE A 60 -8.58 -29.85 -9.47
C ILE A 60 -8.04 -31.19 -8.99
N ASP A 61 -8.11 -31.49 -7.69
CA ASP A 61 -7.59 -32.75 -7.15
C ASP A 61 -8.27 -33.98 -7.79
N LYS A 62 -9.54 -33.85 -8.23
CA LYS A 62 -10.27 -34.91 -8.97
C LYS A 62 -9.66 -35.22 -10.34
N LEU A 63 -8.96 -34.29 -10.97
CA LEU A 63 -8.26 -34.56 -12.24
C LEU A 63 -7.06 -35.49 -12.07
N PHE A 64 -6.65 -35.74 -10.83
CA PHE A 64 -5.53 -36.61 -10.48
C PHE A 64 -5.98 -37.91 -9.80
N THR A 65 -7.29 -38.21 -9.81
CA THR A 65 -7.85 -39.46 -9.32
C THR A 65 -8.41 -40.29 -10.49
N ASP A 66 -8.67 -41.58 -10.24
CA ASP A 66 -9.34 -42.48 -11.20
C ASP A 66 -10.87 -42.34 -11.17
N GLU A 67 -11.40 -41.30 -10.52
CA GLU A 67 -12.84 -41.06 -10.43
C GLU A 67 -13.39 -40.63 -11.80
N VAL A 68 -14.58 -41.14 -12.15
CA VAL A 68 -15.27 -40.70 -13.37
C VAL A 68 -15.83 -39.31 -13.13
N VAL A 69 -15.36 -38.33 -13.92
CA VAL A 69 -15.79 -36.94 -13.87
C VAL A 69 -16.79 -36.67 -14.99
N SER A 70 -17.90 -36.00 -14.69
CA SER A 70 -18.91 -35.64 -15.69
C SER A 70 -18.47 -34.47 -16.58
N GLU A 71 -19.11 -34.29 -17.74
CA GLU A 71 -18.84 -33.15 -18.61
C GLU A 71 -19.20 -31.81 -17.94
N GLU A 72 -20.27 -31.79 -17.15
CA GLU A 72 -20.68 -30.63 -16.35
C GLU A 72 -19.61 -30.26 -15.32
N GLU A 73 -19.05 -31.25 -14.61
CA GLU A 73 -17.97 -31.03 -13.66
C GLU A 73 -16.70 -30.47 -14.33
N ILE A 74 -16.35 -30.98 -15.52
CA ILE A 74 -15.24 -30.45 -16.31
C ILE A 74 -15.51 -29.02 -16.77
N THR A 75 -16.75 -28.70 -17.11
CA THR A 75 -17.15 -27.35 -17.54
C THR A 75 -17.06 -26.35 -16.38
N GLU A 76 -17.61 -26.69 -15.22
CA GLU A 76 -17.48 -25.87 -14.00
C GLU A 76 -16.01 -25.65 -13.62
N LEU A 77 -15.19 -26.69 -13.72
CA LEU A 77 -13.77 -26.62 -13.42
C LEU A 77 -13.02 -25.67 -14.36
N LYS A 78 -13.33 -25.74 -15.67
CA LYS A 78 -12.75 -24.86 -16.69
C LYS A 78 -13.12 -23.40 -16.45
N ASP A 79 -14.38 -23.12 -16.12
CA ASP A 79 -14.84 -21.77 -15.80
C ASP A 79 -14.13 -21.22 -14.56
N GLY A 80 -13.93 -22.08 -13.57
CA GLY A 80 -13.21 -21.78 -12.33
C GLY A 80 -11.72 -21.44 -12.50
N PHE A 81 -11.06 -21.89 -13.57
CA PHE A 81 -9.63 -21.63 -13.77
C PHE A 81 -9.29 -20.14 -13.89
N LYS A 82 -10.23 -19.32 -14.36
CA LYS A 82 -10.03 -17.86 -14.40
C LYS A 82 -9.93 -17.26 -13.00
N ALA A 83 -10.80 -17.70 -12.09
CA ALA A 83 -10.78 -17.27 -10.69
C ALA A 83 -9.50 -17.75 -9.99
N LEU A 84 -9.13 -19.02 -10.19
CA LEU A 84 -7.90 -19.59 -9.65
C LEU A 84 -6.64 -18.85 -10.12
N LYS A 85 -6.53 -18.57 -11.42
CA LYS A 85 -5.41 -17.80 -12.00
C LYS A 85 -5.34 -16.40 -11.39
N SER A 86 -6.47 -15.71 -11.30
CA SER A 86 -6.55 -14.35 -10.76
C SER A 86 -6.13 -14.31 -9.29
N PHE A 87 -6.62 -15.25 -8.50
CA PHE A 87 -6.23 -15.42 -7.10
C PHE A 87 -4.74 -15.71 -6.97
N ALA A 88 -4.19 -16.65 -7.75
CA ALA A 88 -2.78 -17.01 -7.69
C ALA A 88 -1.86 -15.81 -8.00
N GLN A 89 -2.17 -15.05 -9.05
CA GLN A 89 -1.42 -13.86 -9.44
C GLN A 89 -1.52 -12.74 -8.40
N ALA A 90 -2.71 -12.50 -7.85
CA ALA A 90 -2.92 -11.52 -6.78
C ALA A 90 -2.18 -11.93 -5.50
N ASN A 91 -2.24 -13.22 -5.14
CA ASN A 91 -1.61 -13.76 -3.95
C ASN A 91 -0.07 -13.69 -4.03
N LEU A 92 0.51 -13.94 -5.20
CA LEU A 92 1.94 -13.76 -5.42
C LEU A 92 2.37 -12.31 -5.16
N ARG A 93 1.71 -11.34 -5.81
CA ARG A 93 1.99 -9.90 -5.62
C ARG A 93 1.79 -9.45 -4.19
N TYR A 94 0.75 -9.96 -3.52
CA TYR A 94 0.51 -9.68 -2.11
C TYR A 94 1.64 -10.18 -1.22
N ARG A 95 2.14 -11.40 -1.45
CA ARG A 95 3.27 -11.96 -0.69
C ARG A 95 4.55 -11.15 -0.89
N GLU A 96 4.84 -10.73 -2.11
CA GLU A 96 5.98 -9.86 -2.42
C GLU A 96 5.86 -8.49 -1.74
N ALA A 97 4.69 -7.84 -1.86
CA ALA A 97 4.44 -6.55 -1.22
C ALA A 97 4.46 -6.63 0.31
N ARG A 98 4.09 -7.78 0.89
CA ARG A 98 4.10 -7.97 2.34
C ARG A 98 5.49 -7.85 2.94
N ALA A 99 6.53 -8.36 2.26
CA ALA A 99 7.90 -8.22 2.74
C ALA A 99 8.33 -6.75 2.85
N GLN A 100 8.05 -5.95 1.82
CA GLN A 100 8.34 -4.50 1.83
C GLN A 100 7.50 -3.75 2.86
N ALA A 101 6.27 -4.19 3.07
CA ALA A 101 5.37 -3.60 4.05
C ALA A 101 5.78 -3.85 5.50
N GLU A 102 6.51 -4.94 5.78
CA GLU A 102 7.06 -5.20 7.10
C GLU A 102 8.15 -4.17 7.47
N GLU A 103 9.00 -3.77 6.52
CA GLU A 103 9.97 -2.69 6.69
C GLU A 103 9.28 -1.33 6.83
N ALA A 104 8.31 -1.03 5.97
CA ALA A 104 7.51 0.21 6.05
C ALA A 104 6.80 0.35 7.40
N ARG A 105 6.30 -0.76 7.95
CA ARG A 105 5.70 -0.77 9.29
C ARG A 105 6.71 -0.36 10.36
N ALA A 106 7.94 -0.88 10.31
CA ALA A 106 8.97 -0.53 11.29
C ALA A 106 9.30 0.98 11.29
N VAL A 107 9.33 1.60 10.10
CA VAL A 107 9.53 3.06 9.95
C VAL A 107 8.41 3.84 10.66
N LEU A 108 7.15 3.44 10.45
CA LEU A 108 6.03 4.09 11.13
C LEU A 108 6.04 3.84 12.64
N ASP A 109 6.32 2.61 13.07
CA ASP A 109 6.39 2.26 14.49
C ASP A 109 7.46 3.12 15.19
N GLN A 110 8.63 3.33 14.56
CA GLN A 110 9.68 4.20 15.07
C GLN A 110 9.26 5.68 15.10
N ALA A 111 8.62 6.19 14.04
CA ALA A 111 8.14 7.57 14.00
C ALA A 111 7.12 7.84 15.12
N LEU A 112 6.19 6.91 15.34
CA LEU A 112 5.16 7.00 16.38
C LEU A 112 5.74 6.89 17.79
N GLN A 113 6.78 6.06 18.00
CA GLN A 113 7.50 6.00 19.28
C GLN A 113 8.26 7.30 19.56
N SER A 114 8.87 7.90 18.53
CA SER A 114 9.61 9.17 18.64
C SER A 114 8.74 10.34 19.11
N ASP A 115 7.44 10.33 18.81
CA ASP A 115 6.48 11.32 19.31
C ASP A 115 6.06 11.09 20.78
N SER A 116 6.04 9.83 21.23
CA SER A 116 5.74 9.48 22.62
C SER A 116 6.84 9.93 23.60
N GLU A 117 8.12 9.91 23.17
CA GLU A 117 9.24 10.40 23.98
C GLU A 117 9.32 11.94 24.03
N LYS A 118 8.95 12.64 22.95
CA LYS A 118 8.91 14.11 22.94
C LYS A 118 7.81 14.67 23.86
N THR A 119 6.69 13.97 23.99
CA THR A 119 5.57 14.41 24.84
C THR A 119 5.90 14.29 26.33
N THR A 120 6.65 13.27 26.75
CA THR A 120 7.06 13.10 28.16
C THR A 120 8.20 14.03 28.58
N ALA A 121 9.09 14.42 27.66
CA ALA A 121 10.14 15.39 27.94
C ALA A 121 9.63 16.84 28.13
N THR A 122 8.50 17.19 27.52
CA THR A 122 7.93 18.55 27.59
C THR A 122 7.07 18.77 28.83
N ALA A 123 6.57 17.70 29.46
CA ALA A 123 5.75 17.76 30.68
C ALA A 123 6.55 17.87 31.99
N LYS A 124 7.89 18.02 31.92
CA LYS A 124 8.81 18.06 33.08
C LYS A 124 9.56 19.40 33.24
N ARG A 125 9.11 20.47 32.56
CA ARG A 125 9.69 21.81 32.70
C ARG A 125 8.69 22.78 33.33
#